data_AF-A0A1R3V6E6-F1
#
_entry.id   AF-A0A1R3V6E6-F1
#
_cell.length_a   1.000
_cell.length_b   1.000
_cell.length_c   1.000
_cell.angle_alpha   90.00
_cell.angle_beta   90.00
_cell.angle_gamma   90.00
#
_symmetry.space_group_name_H-M   'P 1'
#
loop_
_entity.id
_entity.type
_entity.pdbx_description
1 polymer ?
#
loop_
_entity_poly.entity_id
_entity_poly.type
_entity_poly.pdbx_seq_one_letter_code
_entity_poly.pdbx_strand_id
1 'polypeptide(L)'
;MGNCFVSLSKVRRISNVLLASALIGLLWGCASRPTNVLLPVADTSPSSSKVEMLVATTRSRSSNPAQMYTGERGLTPSFAEITVSIPPASVRKVGEVAWPKKLPSNPATDFAVVRAEEITRETAKGWLSASVRKSPDHSVLVFIHGFNNRFEDAVYRFAQIAKDTDTQSVPILVTWPSRGSALAYGYDRESTNYTRNALELLFQYLARDPEIKEVSILAHSMGNWLALEGLRQMAIRNGGLPAKFKNVMLAAPDVDVDVFRTQIADMGKQHPQFTLFVSQDDRALKVSRRVWGDIPRLGSIDPEQTPYKEELAGNNITVIDLTKVKSGDPLHHGKFAESPQVVQLIGARIAGGQTLTDNRIGLGDTIIHATTGVAAAAGSAAGLVIAAPVAAVDQNSRENLGNHIGALTGSRTGQKSNPSSKDCAVSSRTIKDCKR
;
A
#
# COMPACT_ATOMS: atom_id res chain seq x y z
N MET A 1 -48.74 21.19 46.21
CA MET A 1 -47.33 20.77 46.21
C MET A 1 -47.29 19.24 46.24
N GLY A 2 -47.19 18.59 45.08
CA GLY A 2 -47.11 17.13 44.97
C GLY A 2 -45.65 16.70 44.84
N ASN A 3 -45.13 16.03 45.86
CA ASN A 3 -43.76 15.52 45.90
C ASN A 3 -43.59 14.35 44.91
N CYS A 4 -42.71 14.52 43.92
CA CYS A 4 -42.27 13.45 43.04
C CYS A 4 -40.95 12.87 43.57
N PHE A 5 -41.03 11.87 44.46
CA PHE A 5 -39.86 11.11 44.90
C PHE A 5 -39.57 9.99 43.89
N VAL A 6 -38.65 10.24 42.96
CA VAL A 6 -38.06 9.17 42.15
C VAL A 6 -37.13 8.37 43.05
N SER A 7 -37.45 7.09 43.28
CA SER A 7 -36.65 6.18 44.09
C SER A 7 -35.22 6.04 43.52
N LEU A 8 -34.22 6.48 44.28
CA LEU A 8 -32.77 6.38 43.96
C LEU A 8 -32.32 4.94 43.62
N SER A 9 -33.05 3.92 44.08
CA SER A 9 -32.77 2.51 43.78
C SER A 9 -32.99 2.13 42.31
N LYS A 10 -33.98 2.74 41.63
CA LYS A 10 -34.26 2.51 40.20
C LYS A 10 -33.21 3.17 39.31
N VAL A 11 -32.73 4.36 39.70
CA VAL A 11 -31.69 5.10 38.96
C VAL A 11 -30.35 4.34 38.99
N ARG A 12 -29.99 3.72 40.12
CA ARG A 12 -28.77 2.91 40.26
C ARG A 12 -28.80 1.61 39.43
N ARG A 13 -29.96 0.95 39.33
CA ARG A 13 -30.13 -0.25 38.49
C ARG A 13 -30.05 0.06 36.99
N ILE A 14 -30.64 1.17 36.54
CA ILE A 14 -30.59 1.57 35.12
C ILE A 14 -29.17 2.01 34.73
N SER A 15 -28.43 2.68 35.62
CA SER A 15 -27.04 3.09 35.39
C SER A 15 -26.08 1.89 35.29
N ASN A 16 -26.25 0.88 36.15
CA ASN A 16 -25.43 -0.35 36.09
C ASN A 16 -25.74 -1.20 34.85
N VAL A 17 -27.00 -1.24 34.38
CA VAL A 17 -27.36 -1.93 33.15
C VAL A 17 -26.82 -1.19 31.92
N LEU A 18 -26.86 0.15 31.88
CA LEU A 18 -26.26 0.93 30.80
C LEU A 18 -24.73 0.83 30.76
N LEU A 19 -24.05 0.80 31.91
CA LEU A 19 -22.60 0.52 31.97
C LEU A 19 -22.25 -0.89 31.53
N ALA A 20 -23.05 -1.90 31.91
CA ALA A 20 -22.84 -3.28 31.48
C ALA A 20 -23.09 -3.45 29.97
N SER A 21 -24.11 -2.79 29.41
CA SER A 21 -24.38 -2.75 27.96
C SER A 21 -23.27 -2.03 27.19
N ALA A 22 -22.70 -0.95 27.75
CA ALA A 22 -21.57 -0.23 27.15
C ALA A 22 -20.27 -1.05 27.20
N LEU A 23 -20.05 -1.85 28.26
CA LEU A 23 -18.93 -2.80 28.31
C LEU A 23 -19.11 -4.01 27.38
N ILE A 24 -20.34 -4.49 27.18
CA ILE A 24 -20.65 -5.59 26.25
C ILE A 24 -20.57 -5.13 24.78
N GLY A 25 -20.93 -3.87 24.49
CA GLY A 25 -20.74 -3.26 23.17
C GLY A 25 -19.27 -3.09 22.75
N LEU A 26 -18.35 -3.02 23.71
CA LEU A 26 -16.90 -3.01 23.48
C LEU A 26 -16.30 -4.42 23.22
N LEU A 27 -17.08 -5.49 23.45
CA LEU A 27 -16.68 -6.87 23.20
C LEU A 27 -17.16 -7.44 21.86
N TRP A 28 -17.93 -6.67 21.08
CA TRP A 28 -18.10 -6.95 19.65
C TRP A 28 -16.82 -6.53 18.93
N GLY A 29 -15.76 -7.28 19.20
CA GLY A 29 -14.47 -7.12 18.57
C GLY A 29 -14.65 -7.13 17.06
N CYS A 30 -14.19 -6.07 16.40
CA CYS A 30 -13.98 -6.06 14.96
C CYS A 30 -13.28 -7.37 14.60
N ALA A 31 -13.87 -8.19 13.74
CA ALA A 31 -13.21 -9.40 13.25
C ALA A 31 -11.88 -8.97 12.62
N SER A 32 -10.80 -9.30 13.30
CA SER A 32 -9.43 -8.91 12.94
C SER A 32 -9.01 -9.63 11.68
N ARG A 33 -8.34 -8.92 10.75
CA ARG A 33 -7.70 -9.60 9.62
C ARG A 33 -6.60 -10.52 10.19
N PRO A 34 -6.50 -11.77 9.75
CA PRO A 34 -5.45 -12.66 10.25
C PRO A 34 -4.07 -12.14 9.87
N THR A 35 -3.12 -12.31 10.77
CA THR A 35 -1.68 -12.13 10.51
C THR A 35 -1.04 -13.49 10.29
N ASN A 36 0.22 -13.51 9.85
CA ASN A 36 0.99 -14.76 9.68
C ASN A 36 0.39 -15.70 8.61
N VAL A 37 -0.08 -15.12 7.50
CA VAL A 37 -0.79 -15.85 6.43
C VAL A 37 0.14 -16.41 5.35
N LEU A 38 1.45 -16.16 5.44
CA LEU A 38 2.40 -16.49 4.37
C LEU A 38 3.11 -17.84 4.56
N LEU A 39 2.73 -18.61 5.58
CA LEU A 39 3.22 -19.98 5.71
C LEU A 39 2.65 -20.81 4.54
N PRO A 40 3.49 -21.43 3.69
CA PRO A 40 3.00 -22.20 2.56
C PRO A 40 2.07 -23.33 2.98
N VAL A 41 0.95 -23.46 2.26
CA VAL A 41 0.00 -24.58 2.40
C VAL A 41 0.09 -25.49 1.19
N ALA A 42 -0.38 -26.74 1.35
CA ALA A 42 -0.49 -27.66 0.23
C ALA A 42 -1.48 -27.11 -0.82
N ASP A 43 -1.15 -27.29 -2.10
CA ASP A 43 -2.04 -26.93 -3.20
C ASP A 43 -3.19 -27.95 -3.32
N THR A 44 -4.24 -27.73 -2.54
CA THR A 44 -5.47 -28.55 -2.53
C THR A 44 -6.47 -28.15 -3.61
N SER A 45 -6.16 -27.11 -4.41
CA SER A 45 -7.01 -26.63 -5.50
C SER A 45 -6.19 -26.38 -6.78
N PRO A 46 -5.65 -27.43 -7.44
CA PRO A 46 -4.70 -27.25 -8.55
C PRO A 46 -5.26 -26.56 -9.79
N SER A 47 -6.60 -26.51 -9.93
CA SER A 47 -7.30 -25.77 -10.98
C SER A 47 -7.40 -24.27 -10.72
N SER A 48 -7.08 -23.81 -9.50
CA SER A 48 -7.02 -22.40 -9.17
C SER A 48 -5.86 -21.72 -9.88
N SER A 49 -6.05 -20.44 -10.22
CA SER A 49 -4.97 -19.68 -10.85
C SER A 49 -3.84 -19.44 -9.85
N LYS A 50 -2.59 -19.51 -10.32
CA LYS A 50 -1.40 -19.21 -9.54
C LYS A 50 -0.78 -17.92 -10.03
N VAL A 51 -0.49 -17.02 -9.11
CA VAL A 51 0.32 -15.83 -9.40
C VAL A 51 1.68 -16.04 -8.77
N GLU A 52 2.69 -16.22 -9.61
CA GLU A 52 4.10 -16.25 -9.22
C GLU A 52 4.68 -14.84 -9.32
N MET A 53 5.42 -14.41 -8.31
CA MET A 53 6.02 -13.09 -8.27
C MET A 53 7.42 -13.11 -7.68
N LEU A 54 8.28 -12.25 -8.23
CA LEU A 54 9.52 -11.86 -7.59
C LEU A 54 9.24 -10.71 -6.63
N VAL A 55 9.70 -10.82 -5.40
CA VAL A 55 9.64 -9.74 -4.42
C VAL A 55 11.03 -9.16 -4.22
N ALA A 56 11.14 -7.84 -4.35
CA ALA A 56 12.32 -7.07 -3.95
C ALA A 56 11.94 -6.20 -2.74
N THR A 57 12.69 -6.32 -1.64
CA THR A 57 12.33 -5.65 -0.39
C THR A 57 13.51 -5.04 0.34
N THR A 58 13.28 -3.91 0.99
CA THR A 58 14.19 -3.29 1.98
C THR A 58 13.70 -3.49 3.41
N ARG A 59 12.69 -4.34 3.62
CA ARG A 59 12.25 -4.77 4.95
C ARG A 59 13.30 -5.69 5.58
N SER A 60 13.42 -5.62 6.90
CA SER A 60 14.20 -6.59 7.67
C SER A 60 13.46 -7.93 7.74
N ARG A 61 14.22 -9.02 7.83
CA ARG A 61 13.68 -10.37 7.96
C ARG A 61 12.94 -10.51 9.29
N SER A 62 11.83 -11.23 9.26
CA SER A 62 11.13 -11.66 10.47
C SER A 62 11.75 -12.97 10.97
N SER A 63 11.76 -13.16 12.28
CA SER A 63 12.01 -14.47 12.88
C SER A 63 10.82 -15.43 12.71
N ASN A 64 9.65 -14.91 12.33
CA ASN A 64 8.47 -15.71 12.04
C ASN A 64 8.37 -15.99 10.52
N PRO A 65 8.53 -17.26 10.08
CA PRO A 65 8.46 -17.61 8.66
C PRO A 65 7.09 -17.29 8.04
N ALA A 66 6.02 -17.32 8.83
CA ALA A 66 4.66 -17.01 8.36
C ALA A 66 4.45 -15.50 8.09
N GLN A 67 5.39 -14.65 8.51
CA GLN A 67 5.43 -13.21 8.22
C GLN A 67 6.47 -12.88 7.13
N MET A 68 7.56 -13.66 7.03
CA MET A 68 8.76 -13.46 6.21
C MET A 68 9.54 -12.17 6.50
N TYR A 69 8.91 -11.00 6.39
CA TYR A 69 9.54 -9.69 6.53
C TYR A 69 8.72 -8.77 7.46
N THR A 70 9.41 -7.97 8.26
CA THR A 70 8.78 -7.07 9.24
C THR A 70 8.46 -5.68 8.64
N GLY A 71 7.99 -4.76 9.47
CA GLY A 71 7.89 -3.34 9.13
C GLY A 71 9.18 -2.54 9.34
N GLU A 72 10.23 -3.15 9.89
CA GLU A 72 11.50 -2.49 10.19
C GLU A 72 12.45 -2.49 8.99
N ARG A 73 13.33 -1.49 8.90
CA ARG A 73 14.31 -1.35 7.82
C ARG A 73 15.37 -2.44 7.88
N GLY A 74 15.58 -3.12 6.75
CA GLY A 74 16.72 -4.01 6.53
C GLY A 74 17.89 -3.25 5.91
N LEU A 75 19.11 -3.52 6.37
CA LEU A 75 20.33 -2.80 5.93
C LEU A 75 20.66 -2.99 4.45
N THR A 76 20.22 -4.10 3.87
CA THR A 76 20.45 -4.44 2.46
C THR A 76 19.17 -4.95 1.83
N PRO A 77 18.93 -4.69 0.53
CA PRO A 77 17.81 -5.28 -0.17
C PRO A 77 17.86 -6.82 -0.15
N SER A 78 16.71 -7.44 0.08
CA SER A 78 16.48 -8.88 0.07
C SER A 78 15.47 -9.24 -1.01
N PHE A 79 15.46 -10.51 -1.41
CA PHE A 79 14.60 -11.02 -2.47
C PHE A 79 13.83 -12.24 -2.00
N ALA A 80 12.62 -12.42 -2.51
CA ALA A 80 11.82 -13.61 -2.28
C ALA A 80 11.07 -14.03 -3.55
N GLU A 81 10.84 -15.32 -3.70
CA GLU A 81 9.90 -15.90 -4.66
C GLU A 81 8.63 -16.28 -3.90
N ILE A 82 7.47 -15.80 -4.37
CA ILE A 82 6.19 -16.11 -3.76
C ILE A 82 5.21 -16.57 -4.84
N THR A 83 4.50 -17.67 -4.56
CA THR A 83 3.38 -18.13 -5.37
C THR A 83 2.10 -18.11 -4.54
N VAL A 84 1.10 -17.38 -5.02
CA VAL A 84 -0.22 -17.28 -4.39
C VAL A 84 -1.24 -18.00 -5.26
N SER A 85 -1.96 -18.96 -4.67
CA SER A 85 -3.17 -19.53 -5.25
C SER A 85 -4.33 -18.57 -5.07
N ILE A 86 -5.05 -18.30 -6.16
CA ILE A 86 -6.19 -17.38 -6.21
C ILE A 86 -7.45 -18.19 -6.49
N PRO A 87 -8.44 -18.20 -5.57
CA PRO A 87 -9.65 -18.98 -5.75
C PRO A 87 -10.47 -18.42 -6.92
N PRO A 88 -11.31 -19.26 -7.57
CA PRO A 88 -12.04 -18.86 -8.75
C PRO A 88 -13.02 -17.72 -8.47
N ALA A 89 -13.31 -16.90 -9.48
CA ALA A 89 -14.22 -15.76 -9.35
C ALA A 89 -15.66 -16.14 -8.93
N SER A 90 -16.03 -17.43 -9.01
CA SER A 90 -17.32 -17.93 -8.52
C SER A 90 -17.44 -17.95 -6.98
N VAL A 91 -16.31 -17.92 -6.25
CA VAL A 91 -16.29 -18.01 -4.78
C VAL A 91 -15.65 -16.79 -4.10
N ARG A 92 -15.15 -15.84 -4.89
CA ARG A 92 -14.64 -14.54 -4.40
C ARG A 92 -15.22 -13.40 -5.22
N LYS A 93 -15.22 -12.20 -4.65
CA LYS A 93 -15.53 -10.99 -5.40
C LYS A 93 -14.28 -10.46 -6.09
N VAL A 94 -14.34 -10.26 -7.42
CA VAL A 94 -13.27 -9.63 -8.19
C VAL A 94 -13.03 -8.21 -7.68
N GLY A 95 -11.75 -7.81 -7.55
CA GLY A 95 -11.33 -6.56 -6.91
C GLY A 95 -11.06 -6.67 -5.41
N GLU A 96 -11.52 -7.74 -4.76
CA GLU A 96 -11.30 -7.99 -3.34
C GLU A 96 -10.28 -9.12 -3.11
N VAL A 97 -9.47 -8.94 -2.06
CA VAL A 97 -8.62 -10.02 -1.55
C VAL A 97 -9.49 -10.93 -0.68
N ALA A 98 -9.64 -12.19 -1.07
CA ALA A 98 -10.33 -13.19 -0.25
C ALA A 98 -9.39 -13.66 0.88
N TRP A 99 -9.30 -12.86 1.95
CA TRP A 99 -8.49 -13.20 3.12
C TRP A 99 -8.99 -14.48 3.79
N PRO A 100 -8.09 -15.35 4.28
CA PRO A 100 -8.48 -16.53 5.04
C PRO A 100 -9.26 -16.11 6.30
N LYS A 101 -10.34 -16.82 6.62
CA LYS A 101 -11.08 -16.59 7.87
C LYS A 101 -10.47 -17.35 9.05
N LYS A 102 -9.68 -18.39 8.75
CA LYS A 102 -8.99 -19.27 9.69
C LYS A 102 -7.68 -19.72 9.05
N LEU A 103 -6.65 -19.94 9.87
CA LEU A 103 -5.40 -20.54 9.43
C LEU A 103 -5.38 -22.06 9.72
N PRO A 104 -4.73 -22.88 8.87
CA PRO A 104 -4.11 -22.52 7.59
C PRO A 104 -5.13 -22.08 6.53
N SER A 105 -4.70 -21.30 5.53
CA SER A 105 -5.57 -20.84 4.44
C SER A 105 -6.04 -22.00 3.56
N ASN A 106 -7.23 -21.85 2.96
CA ASN A 106 -7.80 -22.84 2.04
C ASN A 106 -7.72 -22.34 0.59
N PRO A 107 -6.86 -22.90 -0.28
CA PRO A 107 -6.73 -22.51 -1.69
C PRO A 107 -8.03 -22.52 -2.50
N ALA A 108 -9.05 -23.27 -2.07
CA ALA A 108 -10.34 -23.33 -2.75
C ALA A 108 -11.24 -22.11 -2.45
N THR A 109 -11.02 -21.39 -1.34
CA THR A 109 -11.88 -20.28 -0.90
C THR A 109 -11.13 -18.99 -0.62
N ASP A 110 -9.83 -19.08 -0.33
CA ASP A 110 -9.00 -18.02 0.18
C ASP A 110 -7.80 -17.80 -0.75
N PHE A 111 -7.23 -16.60 -0.69
CA PHE A 111 -5.87 -16.38 -1.16
C PHE A 111 -4.94 -17.19 -0.25
N ALA A 112 -4.14 -18.06 -0.86
CA ALA A 112 -3.29 -18.97 -0.14
C ALA A 112 -1.88 -18.98 -0.73
N VAL A 113 -0.87 -18.75 0.10
CA VAL A 113 0.53 -18.94 -0.31
C VAL A 113 0.79 -20.43 -0.43
N VAL A 114 1.24 -20.87 -1.61
CA VAL A 114 1.65 -22.27 -1.88
C VAL A 114 3.16 -22.41 -2.00
N ARG A 115 3.88 -21.28 -2.15
CA ARG A 115 5.34 -21.20 -2.14
C ARG A 115 5.77 -19.84 -1.62
N ALA A 116 6.73 -19.81 -0.70
CA ALA A 116 7.33 -18.59 -0.17
C ALA A 116 8.76 -18.89 0.25
N GLU A 117 9.72 -18.41 -0.54
CA GLU A 117 11.14 -18.66 -0.32
C GLU A 117 11.93 -17.35 -0.37
N GLU A 118 12.77 -17.13 0.61
CA GLU A 118 13.82 -16.12 0.48
C GLU A 118 14.89 -16.63 -0.48
N ILE A 119 15.27 -15.81 -1.45
CA ILE A 119 16.21 -16.17 -2.50
C ILE A 119 17.37 -15.19 -2.55
N THR A 120 18.50 -15.67 -3.07
CA THR A 120 19.66 -14.80 -3.32
C THR A 120 19.38 -13.84 -4.48
N ARG A 121 20.20 -12.79 -4.61
CA ARG A 121 20.11 -11.87 -5.75
C ARG A 121 20.35 -12.60 -7.07
N GLU A 122 21.30 -13.53 -7.10
CA GLU A 122 21.67 -14.32 -8.27
C GLU A 122 20.50 -15.25 -8.67
N THR A 123 19.87 -15.90 -7.70
CA THR A 123 18.65 -16.69 -7.91
C THR A 123 17.50 -15.82 -8.43
N ALA A 124 17.30 -14.62 -7.87
CA ALA A 124 16.27 -13.69 -8.32
C ALA A 124 16.45 -13.26 -9.79
N LYS A 125 17.70 -13.00 -10.21
CA LYS A 125 18.02 -12.69 -11.61
C LYS A 125 17.71 -13.86 -12.53
N GLY A 126 18.12 -15.08 -12.14
CA GLY A 126 17.85 -16.29 -12.90
C GLY A 126 16.35 -16.58 -13.03
N TRP A 127 15.61 -16.43 -11.93
CA TRP A 127 14.15 -16.55 -11.92
C TRP A 127 13.51 -15.53 -12.86
N LEU A 128 13.90 -14.25 -12.78
CA LEU A 128 13.30 -13.21 -13.62
C LEU A 128 13.56 -13.46 -15.10
N SER A 129 14.81 -13.77 -15.48
CA SER A 129 15.18 -14.14 -16.85
C SER A 129 14.32 -15.29 -17.38
N ALA A 130 14.19 -16.38 -16.59
CA ALA A 130 13.39 -17.53 -16.97
C ALA A 130 11.89 -17.21 -17.09
N SER A 131 11.35 -16.38 -16.21
CA SER A 131 9.95 -15.95 -16.23
C SER A 131 9.65 -15.03 -17.41
N VAL A 132 10.55 -14.08 -17.72
CA VAL A 132 10.39 -13.14 -18.83
C VAL A 132 10.38 -13.86 -20.17
N ARG A 133 11.22 -14.90 -20.35
CA ARG A 133 11.20 -15.75 -21.56
C ARG A 133 9.89 -16.50 -21.78
N LYS A 134 9.11 -16.73 -20.72
CA LYS A 134 7.79 -17.38 -20.80
C LYS A 134 6.67 -16.38 -21.05
N SER A 135 6.91 -15.10 -20.77
CA SER A 135 5.94 -14.02 -20.99
C SER A 135 5.86 -13.69 -22.49
N PRO A 136 4.67 -13.68 -23.12
CA PRO A 136 4.51 -13.47 -24.56
C PRO A 136 5.15 -12.19 -25.10
N ASP A 137 5.14 -11.12 -24.31
CA ASP A 137 5.64 -9.79 -24.68
C ASP A 137 6.98 -9.45 -24.00
N HIS A 138 7.55 -10.41 -23.27
CA HIS A 138 8.79 -10.21 -22.50
C HIS A 138 8.72 -8.97 -21.58
N SER A 139 7.55 -8.69 -21.03
CA SER A 139 7.31 -7.52 -20.20
C SER A 139 7.34 -7.85 -18.70
N VAL A 140 7.57 -6.82 -17.89
CA VAL A 140 7.49 -6.91 -16.44
C VAL A 140 6.50 -5.87 -15.91
N LEU A 141 5.73 -6.26 -14.89
CA LEU A 141 4.86 -5.37 -14.13
C LEU A 141 5.44 -5.19 -12.73
N VAL A 142 5.91 -3.99 -12.43
CA VAL A 142 6.39 -3.62 -11.09
C VAL A 142 5.25 -3.01 -10.28
N PHE A 143 4.92 -3.58 -9.13
CA PHE A 143 3.96 -2.99 -8.20
C PHE A 143 4.65 -2.45 -6.94
N ILE A 144 4.31 -1.23 -6.54
CA ILE A 144 4.83 -0.56 -5.35
C ILE A 144 3.66 -0.20 -4.44
N HIS A 145 3.60 -0.83 -3.26
CA HIS A 145 2.50 -0.64 -2.32
C HIS A 145 2.51 0.74 -1.64
N GLY A 146 1.37 1.09 -1.04
CA GLY A 146 1.13 2.33 -0.32
C GLY A 146 1.45 2.30 1.17
N PHE A 147 0.96 3.32 1.87
CA PHE A 147 1.06 3.48 3.31
C PHE A 147 0.20 2.46 4.07
N ASN A 148 0.58 2.14 5.32
CA ASN A 148 -0.20 1.28 6.20
C ASN A 148 -0.35 -0.17 5.66
N ASN A 149 0.73 -0.72 5.10
CA ASN A 149 0.77 -2.08 4.59
C ASN A 149 1.80 -2.94 5.33
N ARG A 150 1.35 -4.06 5.90
CA ARG A 150 2.26 -5.16 6.24
C ARG A 150 2.74 -5.86 4.97
N PHE A 151 3.70 -6.77 5.12
CA PHE A 151 4.27 -7.49 3.99
C PHE A 151 3.22 -8.34 3.26
N GLU A 152 2.40 -9.08 4.02
CA GLU A 152 1.31 -9.90 3.48
C GLU A 152 0.21 -9.09 2.76
N ASP A 153 -0.05 -7.86 3.21
CA ASP A 153 -1.02 -6.99 2.56
C ASP A 153 -0.56 -6.64 1.13
N ALA A 154 0.74 -6.37 0.97
CA ALA A 154 1.33 -6.05 -0.33
C ALA A 154 1.35 -7.27 -1.26
N VAL A 155 1.71 -8.45 -0.73
CA VAL A 155 1.71 -9.72 -1.48
C VAL A 155 0.32 -10.06 -2.01
N TYR A 156 -0.69 -10.10 -1.14
CA TYR A 156 -2.04 -10.47 -1.56
C TYR A 156 -2.69 -9.42 -2.45
N ARG A 157 -2.46 -8.13 -2.18
CA ARG A 157 -2.98 -7.08 -3.06
C ARG A 157 -2.38 -7.17 -4.46
N PHE A 158 -1.08 -7.43 -4.58
CA PHE A 158 -0.47 -7.55 -5.90
C PHE A 158 -0.91 -8.82 -6.63
N ALA A 159 -1.03 -9.95 -5.91
CA ALA A 159 -1.58 -11.17 -6.49
C ALA A 159 -3.01 -10.97 -7.02
N GLN A 160 -3.84 -10.22 -6.28
CA GLN A 160 -5.18 -9.84 -6.71
C GLN A 160 -5.15 -9.00 -7.98
N ILE A 161 -4.34 -7.93 -8.00
CA ILE A 161 -4.21 -7.06 -9.17
C ILE A 161 -3.74 -7.86 -10.39
N ALA A 162 -2.64 -8.61 -10.27
CA ALA A 162 -2.08 -9.38 -11.38
C ALA A 162 -3.10 -10.39 -11.95
N LYS A 163 -3.87 -11.05 -11.08
CA LYS A 163 -4.90 -11.98 -11.54
C LYS A 163 -6.10 -11.26 -12.17
N ASP A 164 -6.58 -10.19 -11.56
CA ASP A 164 -7.82 -9.54 -11.99
C ASP A 164 -7.63 -8.65 -13.22
N THR A 165 -6.40 -8.17 -13.48
CA THR A 165 -6.02 -7.49 -14.74
C THR A 165 -5.76 -8.46 -15.89
N ASP A 166 -5.61 -9.76 -15.59
CA ASP A 166 -5.18 -10.81 -16.52
C ASP A 166 -3.87 -10.47 -17.27
N THR A 167 -2.97 -9.73 -16.58
CA THR A 167 -1.70 -9.32 -17.17
C THR A 167 -0.82 -10.52 -17.52
N GLN A 168 -0.18 -10.45 -18.68
CA GLN A 168 0.81 -11.45 -19.12
C GLN A 168 2.25 -11.03 -18.76
N SER A 169 2.44 -9.84 -18.19
CA SER A 169 3.73 -9.36 -17.70
C SER A 169 4.19 -10.13 -16.48
N VAL A 170 5.50 -10.34 -16.35
CA VAL A 170 6.09 -10.97 -15.15
C VAL A 170 5.88 -10.08 -13.92
N PRO A 171 5.22 -10.57 -12.85
CA PRO A 171 4.97 -9.76 -11.66
C PRO A 171 6.22 -9.56 -10.80
N ILE A 172 6.55 -8.30 -10.51
CA ILE A 172 7.60 -7.89 -9.56
C ILE A 172 6.97 -7.03 -8.46
N LEU A 173 6.97 -7.51 -7.23
CA LEU A 173 6.53 -6.75 -6.07
C LEU A 173 7.71 -6.01 -5.44
N VAL A 174 7.62 -4.69 -5.34
CA VAL A 174 8.52 -3.89 -4.52
C VAL A 174 7.85 -3.59 -3.20
N THR A 175 8.48 -3.99 -2.10
CA THR A 175 8.03 -3.63 -0.76
C THR A 175 9.05 -2.80 -0.01
N TRP A 176 8.57 -1.84 0.76
CA TRP A 176 9.37 -0.95 1.60
C TRP A 176 8.92 -1.06 3.06
N PRO A 177 9.72 -0.61 4.05
CA PRO A 177 9.44 -0.82 5.48
C PRO A 177 8.27 0.01 5.98
N SER A 178 7.05 -0.46 5.71
CA SER A 178 5.82 0.04 6.33
C SER A 178 5.49 -0.80 7.55
N ARG A 179 5.21 -0.14 8.67
CA ARG A 179 4.76 -0.80 9.91
C ARG A 179 3.32 -1.30 9.85
N GLY A 180 2.61 -1.01 8.76
CA GLY A 180 1.20 -1.38 8.65
C GLY A 180 0.35 -0.71 9.72
N SER A 181 0.69 0.52 10.12
CA SER A 181 -0.13 1.30 11.07
C SER A 181 -0.37 2.73 10.61
N ALA A 182 -1.61 3.20 10.77
CA ALA A 182 -1.99 4.60 10.57
C ALA A 182 -1.22 5.58 11.48
N LEU A 183 -0.77 5.15 12.66
CA LEU A 183 0.05 5.96 13.57
C LEU A 183 1.52 6.05 13.15
N ALA A 184 1.98 5.21 12.22
CA ALA A 184 3.36 5.15 11.78
C ALA A 184 3.64 6.03 10.54
N TYR A 185 2.76 7.00 10.21
CA TYR A 185 2.87 7.81 8.98
C TYR A 185 4.26 8.42 8.77
N GLY A 186 4.83 9.07 9.80
CA GLY A 186 6.16 9.68 9.70
C GLY A 186 7.28 8.63 9.50
N TYR A 187 7.20 7.50 10.19
CA TYR A 187 8.16 6.41 10.00
C TYR A 187 8.09 5.83 8.57
N ASP A 188 6.87 5.54 8.11
CA ASP A 188 6.61 4.99 6.78
C ASP A 188 7.11 5.94 5.68
N ARG A 189 6.86 7.25 5.83
CA ARG A 189 7.39 8.30 4.94
C ARG A 189 8.91 8.24 4.85
N GLU A 190 9.61 8.23 5.97
CA GLU A 190 11.08 8.14 5.96
C GLU A 190 11.58 6.78 5.44
N SER A 191 10.80 5.72 5.60
CA SER A 191 11.11 4.40 5.06
C SER A 191 10.94 4.31 3.53
N THR A 192 10.04 5.12 2.94
CA THR A 192 10.03 5.30 1.48
C THR A 192 11.34 5.96 1.01
N ASN A 193 11.78 7.04 1.68
CA ASN A 193 13.05 7.70 1.36
C ASN A 193 14.26 6.76 1.53
N TYR A 194 14.24 5.92 2.58
CA TYR A 194 15.26 4.89 2.79
C TYR A 194 15.36 3.91 1.61
N THR A 195 14.24 3.59 0.96
CA THR A 195 14.16 2.56 -0.09
C THR A 195 14.54 3.08 -1.48
N ARG A 196 14.59 4.41 -1.69
CA ARG A 196 14.75 5.03 -3.02
C ARG A 196 15.93 4.49 -3.83
N ASN A 197 17.10 4.32 -3.20
CA ASN A 197 18.30 3.84 -3.89
C ASN A 197 18.18 2.37 -4.29
N ALA A 198 17.55 1.53 -3.45
CA ALA A 198 17.32 0.13 -3.76
C ALA A 198 16.35 -0.04 -4.94
N LEU A 199 15.32 0.81 -5.01
CA LEU A 199 14.39 0.83 -6.13
C LEU A 199 15.07 1.32 -7.42
N GLU A 200 15.88 2.38 -7.36
CA GLU A 200 16.64 2.84 -8.53
C GLU A 200 17.58 1.74 -9.05
N LEU A 201 18.27 1.00 -8.16
CA LEU A 201 19.11 -0.12 -8.55
C LEU A 201 18.32 -1.25 -9.23
N LEU A 202 17.10 -1.54 -8.76
CA LEU A 202 16.19 -2.47 -9.44
C LEU A 202 15.83 -1.94 -10.83
N PHE A 203 15.44 -0.68 -10.96
CA PHE A 203 15.12 -0.08 -12.25
C PHE A 203 16.30 -0.10 -13.22
N GLN A 204 17.52 0.18 -12.74
CA GLN A 204 18.75 0.06 -13.52
C GLN A 204 19.00 -1.38 -13.99
N TYR A 205 18.67 -2.38 -13.16
CA TYR A 205 18.75 -3.78 -13.57
C TYR A 205 17.75 -4.09 -14.69
N LEU A 206 16.48 -3.73 -14.52
CA LEU A 206 15.44 -3.94 -15.54
C LEU A 206 15.77 -3.21 -16.86
N ALA A 207 16.33 -2.00 -16.76
CA ALA A 207 16.82 -1.21 -17.89
C ALA A 207 17.86 -1.95 -18.73
N ARG A 208 18.82 -2.63 -18.07
CA ARG A 208 19.98 -3.25 -18.73
C ARG A 208 19.72 -4.67 -19.21
N ASP A 209 18.76 -5.36 -18.63
CA ASP A 209 18.44 -6.74 -19.01
C ASP A 209 17.91 -6.79 -20.46
N PRO A 210 18.61 -7.45 -21.40
CA PRO A 210 18.22 -7.45 -22.81
C PRO A 210 16.97 -8.30 -23.08
N GLU A 211 16.60 -9.19 -22.14
CA GLU A 211 15.42 -10.05 -22.28
C GLU A 211 14.15 -9.26 -22.03
N ILE A 212 14.20 -8.27 -21.13
CA ILE A 212 13.06 -7.42 -20.81
C ILE A 212 12.86 -6.38 -21.91
N LYS A 213 11.72 -6.46 -22.60
CA LYS A 213 11.35 -5.54 -23.67
C LYS A 213 10.52 -4.36 -23.18
N GLU A 214 9.73 -4.56 -22.13
CA GLU A 214 8.87 -3.52 -21.57
C GLU A 214 8.81 -3.58 -20.04
N VAL A 215 8.83 -2.42 -19.41
CA VAL A 215 8.64 -2.23 -17.96
C VAL A 215 7.41 -1.34 -17.76
N SER A 216 6.40 -1.89 -17.10
CA SER A 216 5.23 -1.18 -16.62
C SER A 216 5.28 -1.05 -15.09
N ILE A 217 4.99 0.12 -14.55
CA ILE A 217 4.99 0.39 -13.10
C ILE A 217 3.57 0.74 -12.66
N LEU A 218 3.08 0.11 -11.60
CA LEU A 218 1.87 0.49 -10.89
C LEU A 218 2.22 0.82 -9.44
N ALA A 219 2.00 2.06 -9.01
CA ALA A 219 2.26 2.50 -7.65
C ALA A 219 0.99 3.02 -6.99
N HIS A 220 0.84 2.78 -5.68
CA HIS A 220 -0.35 3.19 -4.92
C HIS A 220 0.00 4.15 -3.78
N SER A 221 -0.83 5.17 -3.57
CA SER A 221 -0.75 6.09 -2.43
C SER A 221 0.65 6.67 -2.24
N MET A 222 1.24 6.53 -1.04
CA MET A 222 2.61 6.94 -0.71
C MET A 222 3.68 6.22 -1.54
N GLY A 223 3.40 5.03 -2.10
CA GLY A 223 4.30 4.32 -3.01
C GLY A 223 4.58 5.10 -4.31
N ASN A 224 3.70 6.01 -4.71
CA ASN A 224 3.91 6.89 -5.86
C ASN A 224 5.10 7.84 -5.66
N TRP A 225 5.33 8.33 -4.45
CA TRP A 225 6.52 9.12 -4.12
C TRP A 225 7.79 8.34 -4.43
N LEU A 226 7.83 7.09 -3.95
CA LEU A 226 8.98 6.21 -4.13
C LEU A 226 9.21 5.86 -5.61
N ALA A 227 8.14 5.58 -6.35
CA ALA A 227 8.19 5.31 -7.78
C ALA A 227 8.77 6.50 -8.58
N LEU A 228 8.22 7.69 -8.36
CA LEU A 228 8.65 8.92 -9.02
C LEU A 228 10.09 9.27 -8.67
N GLU A 229 10.48 9.16 -7.40
CA GLU A 229 11.84 9.45 -6.98
C GLU A 229 12.86 8.45 -7.58
N GLY A 230 12.50 7.16 -7.64
CA GLY A 230 13.34 6.14 -8.28
C GLY A 230 13.53 6.40 -9.78
N LEU A 231 12.45 6.75 -10.49
CA LEU A 231 12.50 7.12 -11.91
C LEU A 231 13.33 8.39 -12.12
N ARG A 232 13.11 9.43 -11.31
CA ARG A 232 13.83 10.69 -11.39
C ARG A 232 15.33 10.48 -11.18
N GLN A 233 15.73 9.72 -10.17
CA GLN A 233 17.14 9.42 -9.93
C GLN A 233 17.78 8.66 -11.08
N MET A 234 17.06 7.66 -11.63
CA MET A 234 17.51 6.93 -12.81
C MET A 234 17.69 7.87 -14.01
N ALA A 235 16.74 8.77 -14.24
CA ALA A 235 16.78 9.74 -15.32
C ALA A 235 17.99 10.67 -15.21
N ILE A 236 18.20 11.27 -14.03
CA ILE A 236 19.35 12.15 -13.77
C ILE A 236 20.67 11.40 -13.96
N ARG A 237 20.77 10.16 -13.46
CA ARG A 237 22.00 9.36 -13.57
C ARG A 237 22.31 8.95 -15.00
N ASN A 238 21.28 8.67 -15.79
CA ASN A 238 21.42 8.13 -17.15
C ASN A 238 21.33 9.21 -18.24
N GLY A 239 20.98 10.46 -17.88
CA GLY A 239 20.67 11.52 -18.85
C GLY A 239 19.29 11.36 -19.53
N GLY A 240 18.41 10.55 -18.95
CA GLY A 240 17.06 10.25 -19.46
C GLY A 240 16.56 8.87 -19.01
N LEU A 241 15.27 8.61 -19.16
CA LEU A 241 14.69 7.30 -18.87
C LEU A 241 14.86 6.34 -20.06
N PRO A 242 15.22 5.07 -19.85
CA PRO A 242 15.27 4.09 -20.93
C PRO A 242 13.90 3.90 -21.59
N ALA A 243 13.85 3.80 -22.92
CA ALA A 243 12.59 3.69 -23.67
C ALA A 243 11.71 2.48 -23.30
N LYS A 244 12.31 1.43 -22.70
CA LYS A 244 11.55 0.27 -22.22
C LYS A 244 10.66 0.57 -21.00
N PHE A 245 10.92 1.64 -20.25
CA PHE A 245 10.01 2.13 -19.20
C PHE A 245 8.87 2.86 -19.89
N LYS A 246 7.80 2.14 -20.19
CA LYS A 246 6.78 2.59 -21.12
C LYS A 246 5.54 3.13 -20.43
N ASN A 247 5.04 2.41 -19.43
CA ASN A 247 3.82 2.77 -18.72
C ASN A 247 4.11 3.01 -17.24
N VAL A 248 3.66 4.16 -16.71
CA VAL A 248 3.71 4.43 -15.27
C VAL A 248 2.33 4.85 -14.79
N MET A 249 1.69 3.96 -14.05
CA MET A 249 0.36 4.09 -13.51
C MET A 249 0.44 4.50 -12.04
N LEU A 250 -0.04 5.70 -11.73
CA LEU A 250 -0.01 6.28 -10.40
C LEU A 250 -1.42 6.28 -9.81
N ALA A 251 -1.69 5.35 -8.91
CA ALA A 251 -3.00 5.17 -8.29
C ALA A 251 -3.13 5.94 -6.98
N ALA A 252 -4.14 6.82 -6.90
CA ALA A 252 -4.41 7.69 -5.77
C ALA A 252 -3.13 8.34 -5.20
N PRO A 253 -2.32 9.04 -6.03
CA PRO A 253 -0.99 9.47 -5.62
C PRO A 253 -1.01 10.41 -4.42
N ASP A 254 -0.44 9.93 -3.31
CA ASP A 254 -0.11 10.75 -2.16
C ASP A 254 1.23 11.45 -2.41
N VAL A 255 1.22 12.36 -3.39
CA VAL A 255 2.38 13.16 -3.81
C VAL A 255 1.96 14.62 -3.90
N ASP A 256 2.86 15.51 -3.51
CA ASP A 256 2.66 16.95 -3.62
C ASP A 256 2.66 17.35 -5.10
N VAL A 257 1.72 18.20 -5.52
CA VAL A 257 1.61 18.61 -6.94
C VAL A 257 2.85 19.37 -7.44
N ASP A 258 3.47 20.21 -6.61
CA ASP A 258 4.66 20.97 -6.97
C ASP A 258 5.88 20.06 -7.01
N VAL A 259 5.95 19.08 -6.10
CA VAL A 259 7.01 18.07 -6.16
C VAL A 259 6.85 17.19 -7.39
N PHE A 260 5.64 16.76 -7.73
CA PHE A 260 5.40 16.03 -8.97
C PHE A 260 5.87 16.82 -10.19
N ARG A 261 5.53 18.12 -10.27
CA ARG A 261 5.96 19.00 -11.35
C ARG A 261 7.48 19.05 -11.49
N THR A 262 8.19 19.23 -10.38
CA THR A 262 9.67 19.25 -10.40
C THR A 262 10.27 17.89 -10.73
N GLN A 263 9.67 16.80 -10.26
CA GLN A 263 10.14 15.44 -10.59
C GLN A 263 9.96 15.10 -12.07
N ILE A 264 8.85 15.48 -12.70
CA ILE A 264 8.64 15.32 -14.14
C ILE A 264 9.64 16.17 -14.93
N ALA A 265 9.85 17.43 -14.54
CA ALA A 265 10.83 18.29 -15.20
C ALA A 265 12.26 17.73 -15.11
N ASP A 266 12.66 17.22 -13.95
CA ASP A 266 13.99 16.62 -13.72
C ASP A 266 14.22 15.32 -14.51
N MET A 267 13.15 14.63 -14.96
CA MET A 267 13.30 13.45 -15.83
C MET A 267 13.71 13.83 -17.27
N GLY A 268 13.55 15.10 -17.66
CA GLY A 268 13.84 15.59 -19.00
C GLY A 268 12.83 15.09 -20.04
N LYS A 269 12.95 15.54 -21.29
CA LYS A 269 11.90 15.40 -22.34
C LYS A 269 11.40 13.98 -22.61
N GLN A 270 12.20 12.96 -22.33
CA GLN A 270 11.81 11.57 -22.52
C GLN A 270 11.21 11.03 -21.23
N HIS A 271 9.87 10.94 -21.22
CA HIS A 271 9.12 10.39 -20.09
C HIS A 271 8.32 9.16 -20.53
N PRO A 272 8.06 8.21 -19.61
CA PRO A 272 7.09 7.16 -19.84
C PRO A 272 5.70 7.77 -20.04
N GLN A 273 4.76 6.97 -20.54
CA GLN A 273 3.37 7.37 -20.57
C GLN A 273 2.79 7.26 -19.16
N PHE A 274 2.64 8.42 -18.49
CA PHE A 274 2.02 8.50 -17.18
C PHE A 274 0.51 8.39 -17.26
N THR A 275 -0.09 7.62 -16.35
CA THR A 275 -1.53 7.54 -16.15
C THR A 275 -1.85 7.75 -14.67
N LEU A 276 -2.57 8.80 -14.34
CA LEU A 276 -3.01 9.12 -12.98
C LEU A 276 -4.42 8.57 -12.76
N PHE A 277 -4.63 7.82 -11.68
CA PHE A 277 -5.97 7.49 -11.19
C PHE A 277 -6.26 8.40 -10.00
N VAL A 278 -7.15 9.37 -10.20
CA VAL A 278 -7.46 10.42 -9.21
C VAL A 278 -8.89 10.26 -8.69
N SER A 279 -9.17 10.79 -7.50
CA SER A 279 -10.51 10.83 -6.93
C SER A 279 -10.63 12.04 -5.99
N GLN A 280 -11.46 13.01 -6.34
CA GLN A 280 -11.63 14.25 -5.56
C GLN A 280 -12.30 14.01 -4.20
N ASP A 281 -13.05 12.91 -4.09
CA ASP A 281 -13.71 12.47 -2.87
C ASP A 281 -12.85 11.57 -1.97
N ASP A 282 -11.59 11.33 -2.33
CA ASP A 282 -10.64 10.51 -1.56
C ASP A 282 -10.43 11.06 -0.14
N ARG A 283 -10.85 10.28 0.86
CA ARG A 283 -10.80 10.69 2.26
C ARG A 283 -9.43 10.49 2.89
N ALA A 284 -8.66 9.51 2.41
CA ALA A 284 -7.31 9.28 2.90
C ALA A 284 -6.39 10.45 2.48
N LEU A 285 -6.50 10.89 1.24
CA LEU A 285 -5.74 12.04 0.74
C LEU A 285 -6.17 13.36 1.38
N LYS A 286 -7.44 13.51 1.79
CA LYS A 286 -7.88 14.66 2.61
C LYS A 286 -7.17 14.72 3.96
N VAL A 287 -6.96 13.56 4.60
CA VAL A 287 -6.17 13.48 5.85
C VAL A 287 -4.70 13.79 5.58
N SER A 288 -4.11 13.20 4.53
CA SER A 288 -2.73 13.47 4.14
C SER A 288 -2.49 14.97 3.88
N ARG A 289 -3.35 15.61 3.08
CA ARG A 289 -3.32 17.06 2.81
C ARG A 289 -3.23 17.88 4.10
N ARG A 290 -4.06 17.55 5.10
CA ARG A 290 -4.05 18.26 6.38
C ARG A 290 -2.76 18.04 7.17
N VAL A 291 -2.20 16.84 7.14
CA VAL A 291 -0.89 16.54 7.76
C VAL A 291 0.22 17.37 7.10
N TRP A 292 0.14 17.62 5.79
CA TRP A 292 1.14 18.36 5.01
C TRP A 292 0.81 19.85 4.83
N GLY A 293 0.14 20.47 5.80
CA GLY A 293 -0.08 21.93 5.78
C GLY A 293 -1.08 22.40 4.71
N ASP A 294 -2.08 21.57 4.42
CA ASP A 294 -3.18 21.83 3.50
C ASP A 294 -2.77 21.99 2.01
N ILE A 295 -1.60 21.45 1.62
CA ILE A 295 -1.15 21.42 0.22
C ILE A 295 -1.91 20.33 -0.58
N PRO A 296 -2.40 20.63 -1.79
CA PRO A 296 -3.09 19.65 -2.64
C PRO A 296 -2.23 18.40 -2.91
N ARG A 297 -2.85 17.23 -2.80
CA ARG A 297 -2.24 15.95 -3.20
C ARG A 297 -2.66 15.61 -4.62
N LEU A 298 -1.71 15.15 -5.43
CA LEU A 298 -1.91 14.82 -6.84
C LEU A 298 -3.10 13.89 -7.07
N GLY A 299 -3.36 12.93 -6.18
CA GLY A 299 -4.48 12.02 -6.31
C GLY A 299 -5.87 12.61 -6.02
N SER A 300 -5.92 13.84 -5.52
CA SER A 300 -7.15 14.53 -5.08
C SER A 300 -7.43 15.83 -5.86
N ILE A 301 -6.64 16.13 -6.89
CA ILE A 301 -6.87 17.30 -7.75
C ILE A 301 -8.14 17.13 -8.57
N ASP A 302 -8.73 18.26 -8.98
CA ASP A 302 -9.68 18.28 -10.09
C ASP A 302 -8.89 18.40 -11.40
N PRO A 303 -8.84 17.34 -12.24
CA PRO A 303 -8.03 17.34 -13.45
C PRO A 303 -8.56 18.27 -14.54
N GLU A 304 -9.82 18.71 -14.45
CA GLU A 304 -10.41 19.65 -15.41
C GLU A 304 -10.16 21.12 -15.05
N GLN A 305 -9.58 21.39 -13.87
CA GLN A 305 -9.31 22.73 -13.36
C GLN A 305 -7.91 23.23 -13.79
N THR A 306 -7.82 24.50 -14.21
CA THR A 306 -6.54 25.22 -14.38
C THR A 306 -5.89 25.50 -13.01
N PRO A 307 -4.57 25.29 -12.83
CA PRO A 307 -3.57 25.00 -13.86
C PRO A 307 -3.38 23.51 -14.19
N TYR A 308 -3.99 22.59 -13.45
CA TYR A 308 -3.72 21.15 -13.57
C TYR A 308 -4.04 20.58 -14.96
N LYS A 309 -5.17 20.97 -15.56
CA LYS A 309 -5.55 20.51 -16.90
C LYS A 309 -4.46 20.78 -17.93
N GLU A 310 -3.97 22.01 -17.95
CA GLU A 310 -2.95 22.49 -18.89
C GLU A 310 -1.59 21.83 -18.62
N GLU A 311 -1.20 21.71 -17.35
CA GLU A 311 0.06 21.08 -16.95
C GLU A 311 0.09 19.58 -17.30
N LEU A 312 -0.99 18.85 -17.03
CA LEU A 312 -1.09 17.42 -17.32
C LEU A 312 -1.09 17.18 -18.84
N ALA A 313 -1.85 17.97 -19.60
CA ALA A 313 -1.87 17.90 -21.05
C ALA A 313 -0.51 18.25 -21.66
N GLY A 314 0.14 19.32 -21.19
CA GLY A 314 1.45 19.76 -21.67
C GLY A 314 2.58 18.76 -21.43
N ASN A 315 2.43 17.88 -20.45
CA ASN A 315 3.35 16.78 -20.16
C ASN A 315 2.88 15.41 -20.71
N ASN A 316 1.81 15.39 -21.51
CA ASN A 316 1.22 14.18 -22.09
C ASN A 316 0.85 13.11 -21.03
N ILE A 317 0.27 13.57 -19.91
CA ILE A 317 -0.12 12.75 -18.77
C ILE A 317 -1.61 12.43 -18.89
N THR A 318 -1.93 11.14 -18.97
CA THR A 318 -3.32 10.68 -18.99
C THR A 318 -3.89 10.71 -17.58
N VAL A 319 -5.15 11.14 -17.42
CA VAL A 319 -5.84 11.11 -16.13
C VAL A 319 -7.16 10.36 -16.24
N ILE A 320 -7.41 9.48 -15.28
CA ILE A 320 -8.64 8.74 -15.12
C ILE A 320 -9.27 9.19 -13.80
N ASP A 321 -10.36 9.95 -13.89
CA ASP A 321 -11.10 10.44 -12.72
C ASP A 321 -12.08 9.37 -12.21
N LEU A 322 -11.80 8.86 -11.01
CA LEU A 322 -12.57 7.84 -10.32
C LEU A 322 -13.57 8.43 -9.30
N THR A 323 -13.74 9.76 -9.26
CA THR A 323 -14.63 10.42 -8.30
C THR A 323 -16.05 9.83 -8.32
N LYS A 324 -16.56 9.51 -9.51
CA LYS A 324 -17.92 8.92 -9.69
C LYS A 324 -17.95 7.38 -9.60
N VAL A 325 -16.81 6.72 -9.45
CA VAL A 325 -16.73 5.26 -9.32
C VAL A 325 -17.08 4.86 -7.89
N LYS A 326 -17.98 3.89 -7.75
CA LYS A 326 -18.34 3.29 -6.46
C LYS A 326 -17.37 2.17 -6.09
N SER A 327 -16.97 2.12 -4.83
CA SER A 327 -16.16 1.03 -4.25
C SER A 327 -16.70 0.61 -2.89
N GLY A 328 -16.29 -0.56 -2.41
CA GLY A 328 -16.57 -1.02 -1.04
C GLY A 328 -15.70 -0.31 0.01
N ASP A 329 -14.53 0.20 -0.38
CA ASP A 329 -13.63 0.97 0.47
C ASP A 329 -14.28 2.26 1.02
N PRO A 330 -14.47 2.40 2.35
CA PRO A 330 -15.03 3.61 2.98
C PRO A 330 -14.16 4.87 2.86
N LEU A 331 -12.88 4.73 2.51
CA LEU A 331 -11.94 5.84 2.32
C LEU A 331 -11.92 6.37 0.88
N HIS A 332 -12.51 5.65 -0.07
CA HIS A 332 -12.48 5.97 -1.50
C HIS A 332 -11.05 6.03 -2.08
N HIS A 333 -10.09 5.35 -1.45
CA HIS A 333 -8.65 5.38 -1.75
C HIS A 333 -8.16 4.13 -2.50
N GLY A 334 -8.94 3.05 -2.45
CA GLY A 334 -8.69 1.76 -3.11
C GLY A 334 -9.45 1.53 -4.41
N LYS A 335 -10.21 2.52 -4.92
CA LYS A 335 -11.09 2.40 -6.10
C LYS A 335 -10.41 1.77 -7.32
N PHE A 336 -9.12 2.05 -7.53
CA PHE A 336 -8.34 1.56 -8.67
C PHE A 336 -8.22 0.03 -8.74
N ALA A 337 -8.18 -0.65 -7.59
CA ALA A 337 -8.01 -2.11 -7.50
C ALA A 337 -9.32 -2.84 -7.15
N GLU A 338 -10.29 -2.13 -6.55
CA GLU A 338 -11.56 -2.73 -6.10
C GLU A 338 -12.69 -2.61 -7.15
N SER A 339 -12.56 -1.72 -8.13
CA SER A 339 -13.51 -1.63 -9.24
C SER A 339 -13.08 -2.54 -10.39
N PRO A 340 -13.88 -3.56 -10.78
CA PRO A 340 -13.57 -4.42 -11.90
C PRO A 340 -13.31 -3.63 -13.20
N GLN A 341 -14.06 -2.56 -13.45
CA GLN A 341 -13.89 -1.71 -14.62
C GLN A 341 -12.51 -1.04 -14.63
N VAL A 342 -12.05 -0.51 -13.49
CA VAL A 342 -10.75 0.16 -13.40
C VAL A 342 -9.60 -0.85 -13.51
N VAL A 343 -9.77 -2.04 -12.94
CA VAL A 343 -8.80 -3.14 -13.08
C VAL A 343 -8.64 -3.55 -14.54
N GLN A 344 -9.75 -3.63 -15.30
CA GLN A 344 -9.68 -3.90 -16.74
C GLN A 344 -8.96 -2.78 -17.51
N LEU A 345 -9.13 -1.51 -17.12
CA LEU A 345 -8.36 -0.39 -17.71
C LEU A 345 -6.86 -0.53 -17.44
N ILE A 346 -6.47 -0.95 -16.23
CA ILE A 346 -5.07 -1.23 -15.90
C ILE A 346 -4.54 -2.36 -16.79
N GLY A 347 -5.29 -3.46 -16.94
CA GLY A 347 -4.93 -4.57 -17.83
C GLY A 347 -4.74 -4.14 -19.29
N ALA A 348 -5.70 -3.38 -19.83
CA ALA A 348 -5.63 -2.84 -21.19
C ALA A 348 -4.42 -1.91 -21.40
N ARG A 349 -4.10 -1.09 -20.39
CA ARG A 349 -2.94 -0.19 -20.42
C ARG A 349 -1.64 -0.98 -20.47
N ILE A 350 -1.52 -2.05 -19.68
CA ILE A 350 -0.36 -2.94 -19.69
C ILE A 350 -0.23 -3.68 -21.02
N ALA A 351 -1.31 -4.26 -21.54
CA ALA A 351 -1.28 -5.10 -22.73
C ALA A 351 -0.99 -4.34 -24.04
N GLY A 352 -1.43 -3.09 -24.15
CA GLY A 352 -1.39 -2.36 -25.43
C GLY A 352 -0.43 -1.17 -25.47
N GLY A 353 0.02 -0.64 -24.33
CA GLY A 353 0.55 0.73 -24.27
C GLY A 353 -0.38 1.76 -24.92
N GLN A 354 -1.68 1.42 -25.06
CA GLN A 354 -2.66 2.24 -25.77
C GLN A 354 -2.92 3.48 -24.95
N THR A 355 -2.83 4.65 -25.58
CA THR A 355 -3.28 5.91 -25.01
C THR A 355 -4.78 5.81 -24.77
N LEU A 356 -5.19 5.78 -23.51
CA LEU A 356 -6.58 6.02 -23.12
C LEU A 356 -6.85 7.53 -23.27
N THR A 357 -6.79 8.03 -24.50
CA THR A 357 -7.03 9.45 -24.81
C THR A 357 -8.41 9.62 -25.41
N ASP A 358 -9.17 10.56 -24.83
CA ASP A 358 -10.33 11.27 -25.38
C ASP A 358 -11.14 10.52 -26.43
N ASN A 359 -11.96 9.58 -25.94
CA ASN A 359 -13.30 9.38 -26.48
C ASN A 359 -14.15 8.75 -25.39
N ARG A 360 -14.95 9.60 -24.73
CA ARG A 360 -16.22 9.26 -24.05
C ARG A 360 -16.28 7.84 -23.46
N ILE A 361 -15.49 7.56 -22.43
CA ILE A 361 -15.99 6.71 -21.35
C ILE A 361 -16.28 7.65 -20.19
N GLY A 362 -17.24 8.53 -20.42
CA GLY A 362 -18.02 9.04 -19.31
C GLY A 362 -18.72 7.83 -18.71
N LEU A 363 -18.29 7.41 -17.53
CA LEU A 363 -19.04 6.47 -16.67
C LEU A 363 -20.46 7.00 -16.31
N GLY A 364 -20.88 8.13 -16.88
CA GLY A 364 -22.24 8.66 -16.86
C GLY A 364 -23.19 8.04 -17.89
N ASP A 365 -22.71 7.46 -19.00
CA ASP A 365 -23.59 6.98 -20.08
C ASP A 365 -24.08 5.53 -19.90
N THR A 366 -23.69 4.87 -18.79
CA THR A 366 -24.18 3.52 -18.44
C THR A 366 -24.98 3.48 -17.14
N ILE A 367 -25.43 4.63 -16.63
CA ILE A 367 -26.31 4.72 -15.45
C ILE A 367 -27.64 5.35 -15.85
N ILE A 368 -28.42 4.60 -16.63
CA ILE A 368 -29.87 4.72 -16.59
C ILE A 368 -30.37 3.34 -16.20
N HIS A 369 -30.57 3.14 -14.90
CA HIS A 369 -31.72 2.42 -14.33
C HIS A 369 -31.59 2.41 -12.80
N ALA A 370 -32.71 2.78 -12.14
CA ALA A 370 -32.98 2.74 -10.70
C ALA A 370 -32.28 3.86 -9.89
N THR A 371 -32.96 4.79 -9.20
CA THR A 371 -34.25 4.72 -8.50
C THR A 371 -34.83 6.12 -8.26
N THR A 372 -36.12 6.24 -8.47
CA THR A 372 -37.03 7.32 -8.05
C THR A 372 -37.24 7.34 -6.52
N GLY A 373 -37.29 8.56 -5.94
CA GLY A 373 -37.80 8.86 -4.58
C GLY A 373 -36.74 8.75 -3.47
N VAL A 374 -36.61 9.64 -2.48
CA VAL A 374 -37.55 10.61 -1.87
C VAL A 374 -36.75 11.82 -1.37
N ALA A 375 -37.33 13.01 -1.50
CA ALA A 375 -36.81 14.25 -0.92
C ALA A 375 -37.12 14.34 0.58
N ALA A 376 -36.15 14.76 1.38
CA ALA A 376 -36.39 15.50 2.61
C ALA A 376 -35.23 16.46 2.86
N ALA A 377 -35.56 17.75 2.92
CA ALA A 377 -34.68 18.83 3.30
C ALA A 377 -34.63 18.97 4.83
N ALA A 378 -33.45 19.27 5.39
CA ALA A 378 -33.32 19.95 6.69
C ALA A 378 -31.93 20.60 6.78
N GLY A 379 -31.92 21.86 7.20
CA GLY A 379 -30.77 22.75 7.17
C GLY A 379 -29.82 22.68 8.38
N SER A 380 -28.68 23.33 8.17
CA SER A 380 -27.84 24.10 9.12
C SER A 380 -26.94 23.39 10.15
N ALA A 381 -25.64 23.65 9.93
CA ALA A 381 -24.61 24.06 10.90
C ALA A 381 -24.31 23.19 12.13
N ALA A 382 -23.19 22.47 12.06
CA ALA A 382 -22.26 22.32 13.19
C ALA A 382 -20.84 22.02 12.64
N GLY A 383 -19.93 22.98 12.81
CA GLY A 383 -18.50 22.71 12.70
C GLY A 383 -18.11 21.77 13.83
N LEU A 384 -17.64 20.57 13.48
CA LEU A 384 -17.07 19.62 14.44
C LEU A 384 -15.72 19.16 13.91
N VAL A 385 -14.68 19.65 14.55
CA VAL A 385 -13.33 19.11 14.48
C VAL A 385 -13.40 17.70 15.06
N ILE A 386 -13.36 16.69 14.19
CA ILE A 386 -13.14 15.31 14.62
C ILE A 386 -11.67 15.01 14.33
N ALA A 387 -10.82 15.29 15.31
CA ALA A 387 -9.63 14.48 15.50
C ALA A 387 -10.13 13.15 16.11
N ALA A 388 -10.45 12.18 15.26
CA ALA A 388 -10.73 10.84 15.74
C ALA A 388 -9.47 10.31 16.42
N PRO A 389 -9.56 9.58 17.55
CA PRO A 389 -8.43 8.80 18.01
C PRO A 389 -8.20 7.74 16.94
N VAL A 390 -7.17 7.91 16.12
CA VAL A 390 -6.84 7.02 14.99
C VAL A 390 -6.71 5.55 15.44
N ALA A 391 -6.41 5.32 16.73
CA ALA A 391 -6.41 4.00 17.37
C ALA A 391 -7.80 3.37 17.58
N ALA A 392 -8.90 4.14 17.65
CA ALA A 392 -10.23 3.57 17.82
C ALA A 392 -10.73 2.86 16.55
N VAL A 393 -10.20 3.21 15.37
CA VAL A 393 -10.70 2.76 14.07
C VAL A 393 -9.85 1.64 13.44
N ASP A 394 -8.56 1.56 13.76
CA ASP A 394 -7.64 0.60 13.11
C ASP A 394 -6.90 -0.30 14.13
N GLN A 395 -7.01 -1.62 13.96
CA GLN A 395 -6.43 -2.62 14.88
C GLN A 395 -4.91 -2.57 14.90
N ASN A 396 -4.27 -2.50 13.74
CA ASN A 396 -2.81 -2.51 13.67
C ASN A 396 -2.25 -1.30 14.43
N SER A 397 -2.94 -0.17 14.35
CA SER A 397 -2.63 1.02 15.13
C SER A 397 -2.80 0.82 16.63
N ARG A 398 -3.79 0.04 17.09
CA ARG A 398 -3.91 -0.34 18.51
C ARG A 398 -2.75 -1.21 18.99
N GLU A 399 -2.38 -2.22 18.20
CA GLU A 399 -1.28 -3.13 18.52
C GLU A 399 0.06 -2.38 18.56
N ASN A 400 0.31 -1.52 17.57
CA ASN A 400 1.51 -0.68 17.54
C ASN A 400 1.54 0.33 18.70
N LEU A 401 0.39 0.91 19.09
CA LEU A 401 0.32 1.79 20.26
C LEU A 401 0.69 1.06 21.56
N GLY A 402 0.21 -0.19 21.75
CA GLY A 402 0.59 -1.02 22.88
C GLY A 402 2.10 -1.27 22.96
N ASN A 403 2.74 -1.55 21.83
CA ASN A 403 4.19 -1.74 21.75
C ASN A 403 4.96 -0.44 22.06
N HIS A 404 4.48 0.71 21.59
CA HIS A 404 5.10 2.02 21.89
C HIS A 404 4.97 2.40 23.37
N ILE A 405 3.83 2.12 24.01
CA ILE A 405 3.65 2.32 25.45
C ILE A 405 4.55 1.36 26.23
N GLY A 406 4.67 0.10 25.81
CA GLY A 406 5.60 -0.87 26.42
C GLY A 406 7.07 -0.42 26.36
N ALA A 407 7.49 0.16 25.23
CA ALA A 407 8.83 0.70 25.06
C ALA A 407 9.09 1.96 25.91
N LEU A 408 8.07 2.82 26.10
CA LEU A 408 8.16 4.02 26.95
C LEU A 408 8.07 3.70 28.44
N THR A 409 7.43 2.58 28.82
CA THR A 409 7.22 2.15 30.22
C THR A 409 8.24 1.15 30.73
N GLY A 410 9.32 0.89 29.96
CA GLY A 410 10.54 0.18 30.33
C GLY A 410 10.48 -0.59 31.64
N SER A 411 10.18 -1.89 31.55
CA SER A 411 10.39 -2.95 32.55
C SER A 411 10.83 -2.47 33.94
N ARG A 412 9.85 -2.08 34.78
CA ARG A 412 10.02 -2.16 36.25
C ARG A 412 9.77 -3.59 36.70
N THR A 413 10.60 -4.53 36.26
CA THR A 413 10.78 -5.78 36.99
C THR A 413 11.90 -5.54 38.00
N GLY A 414 11.50 -5.40 39.26
CA GLY A 414 12.43 -5.18 40.37
C GLY A 414 13.34 -6.40 40.54
N GLN A 415 14.56 -6.32 40.01
CA GLN A 415 15.64 -7.21 40.37
C GLN A 415 16.45 -6.51 41.47
N LYS A 416 16.37 -7.03 42.70
CA LYS A 416 17.21 -6.59 43.81
C LYS A 416 18.67 -6.90 43.46
N SER A 417 19.48 -5.87 43.22
CA SER A 417 20.95 -5.97 43.25
C SER A 417 21.48 -5.30 44.52
N ASN A 418 22.10 -6.08 45.39
CA ASN A 418 22.92 -5.57 46.50
C ASN A 418 24.17 -4.85 45.96
N PRO A 419 24.65 -3.78 46.62
CA PRO A 419 25.82 -3.05 46.17
C PRO A 419 27.09 -3.65 46.79
N SER A 420 28.07 -4.00 45.96
CA SER A 420 29.47 -3.91 46.39
C SER A 420 30.32 -3.37 45.24
N SER A 421 30.94 -2.24 45.52
CA SER A 421 31.94 -1.54 44.75
C SER A 421 33.14 -2.42 44.38
N LYS A 422 33.76 -2.12 43.23
CA LYS A 422 35.19 -1.75 43.11
C LYS A 422 35.58 -1.37 41.67
N ASP A 423 36.06 -0.14 41.56
CA ASP A 423 37.19 0.35 40.75
C ASP A 423 37.20 0.18 39.22
N CYS A 424 36.80 1.24 38.52
CA CYS A 424 37.26 1.51 37.15
C CYS A 424 38.64 2.16 37.18
N ALA A 425 39.69 1.39 36.87
CA ALA A 425 40.99 1.94 36.49
C ALA A 425 41.01 2.24 34.99
N VAL A 426 41.22 3.51 34.64
CA VAL A 426 41.42 4.01 33.28
C VAL A 426 42.82 3.60 32.81
N SER A 427 42.92 2.76 31.78
CA SER A 427 44.16 2.56 31.02
C SER A 427 44.01 3.18 29.63
N SER A 428 44.75 4.26 29.40
CA SER A 428 44.98 4.86 28.11
C SER A 428 45.63 3.86 27.14
N ARG A 429 45.13 3.78 25.90
CA ARG A 429 45.85 3.18 24.78
C ARG A 429 46.09 4.24 23.71
N THR A 430 47.36 4.39 23.42
CA THR A 430 48.01 5.29 22.47
C THR A 430 47.58 4.97 21.03
N ILE A 431 47.14 5.98 20.30
CA ILE A 431 46.98 5.93 18.84
C ILE A 431 48.35 6.21 18.23
N LYS A 432 48.87 5.28 17.43
CA LYS A 432 50.01 5.52 16.53
C LYS A 432 49.57 5.32 15.08
N ASP A 433 49.85 6.38 14.31
CA ASP A 433 50.20 6.41 12.89
C ASP A 433 49.20 5.92 11.83
N CYS A 434 48.45 6.87 11.26
CA CYS A 434 48.15 6.89 9.82
C CYS A 434 48.97 8.01 9.17
N LYS A 435 49.96 7.64 8.36
CA LYS A 435 50.69 8.58 7.49
C LYS A 435 49.87 8.92 6.24
N ARG A 436 50.09 10.17 5.79
CA ARG A 436 49.49 10.87 4.65
C ARG A 436 49.61 10.16 3.32
#